data_AF-A0A0Q6T776-F1
#
_entry.id   AF-A0A0Q6T776-F1
#
_cell.length_a   1.000
_cell.length_b   1.000
_cell.length_c   1.000
_cell.angle_alpha   90.00
_cell.angle_beta   90.00
_cell.angle_gamma   90.00
#
_symmetry.space_group_name_H-M   'P 1'
#
loop_
_entity.id
_entity.type
_entity.pdbx_description
1 polymer ?
#
loop_
_entity_poly.entity_id
_entity_poly.type
_entity_poly.pdbx_seq_one_letter_code
_entity_poly.pdbx_strand_id
1 'polypeptide(L)'
;MRAVKPPSPDPLPPRERLLREAMCLFGERGFDAVTTREICAAAGVNPGAIHYHFVDKDGLYREVLRLPVQELQQQLAGFDAPDLSLHEAIRRFLQPFLFDDGACSAQMFFREMQAPSPIFMETVAQEVGPIFDRFARLLARHAGLAEPTAAIHQLAMGLQAMAHDYSMTRPMLDAFHPELLADDPLLEQTCARLADWGCALVAYESAKHAAP
;
A
#
# COMPACT_ATOMS: atom_id res chain seq x y z
N MET A 1 26.60 -30.27 27.89
CA MET A 1 26.19 -29.32 26.83
C MET A 1 24.86 -29.80 26.28
N ARG A 2 23.77 -29.04 26.45
CA ARG A 2 22.46 -29.38 25.86
C ARG A 2 22.50 -28.99 24.39
N ALA A 3 22.24 -29.94 23.49
CA ALA A 3 22.09 -29.68 22.07
C ALA A 3 20.93 -28.70 21.87
N VAL A 4 21.21 -27.56 21.24
CA VAL A 4 20.18 -26.63 20.76
C VAL A 4 19.46 -27.35 19.63
N LYS A 5 18.18 -27.66 19.85
CA LYS A 5 17.30 -28.23 18.82
C LYS A 5 17.29 -27.23 17.64
N PRO A 6 17.55 -27.67 16.40
CA PRO A 6 17.47 -26.77 15.26
C PRO A 6 16.07 -26.12 15.24
N PRO A 7 15.97 -24.83 14.89
CA PRO A 7 14.68 -24.18 14.78
C PRO A 7 13.78 -25.01 13.87
N SER A 8 12.55 -25.23 14.30
CA SER A 8 11.52 -25.87 13.48
C SER A 8 11.48 -25.19 12.12
N PRO A 9 11.37 -25.93 11.00
CA PRO A 9 11.27 -25.31 9.69
C PRO A 9 10.12 -24.31 9.69
N ASP A 10 10.38 -23.11 9.20
CA ASP A 10 9.37 -22.08 9.00
C ASP A 10 8.18 -22.71 8.23
N PRO A 11 6.95 -22.63 8.74
CA PRO A 11 5.79 -23.29 8.13
C PRO A 11 5.47 -22.74 6.73
N LEU A 12 6.00 -21.57 6.36
CA LEU A 12 5.76 -20.99 5.05
C LEU A 12 6.47 -21.75 3.92
N PRO A 13 5.82 -21.92 2.75
CA PRO A 13 6.46 -22.41 1.54
C PRO A 13 7.72 -21.61 1.15
N PRO A 14 8.71 -22.22 0.48
CA PRO A 14 9.95 -21.55 0.05
C PRO A 14 9.74 -20.23 -0.70
N ARG A 15 8.74 -20.16 -1.58
CA ARG A 15 8.38 -18.95 -2.33
C ARG A 15 7.96 -17.80 -1.42
N GLU A 16 7.12 -18.07 -0.42
CA GLU A 16 6.61 -17.06 0.52
C GLU A 16 7.70 -16.58 1.48
N ARG A 17 8.58 -17.48 1.93
CA ARG A 17 9.77 -17.13 2.71
C ARG A 17 10.66 -16.17 1.92
N LEU A 18 10.91 -16.46 0.63
CA LEU A 18 11.70 -15.57 -0.23
C LEU A 18 11.07 -14.19 -0.37
N LEU A 19 9.75 -14.09 -0.58
CA LEU A 19 9.06 -12.80 -0.69
C LEU A 19 9.15 -11.99 0.61
N ARG A 20 8.92 -12.63 1.76
CA ARG A 20 8.99 -11.97 3.08
C ARG A 20 10.39 -11.43 3.36
N GLU A 21 11.42 -12.25 3.23
CA GLU A 21 12.80 -11.81 3.51
C GLU A 21 13.30 -10.79 2.48
N ALA A 22 12.90 -10.92 1.22
CA ALA A 22 13.23 -9.93 0.19
C ALA A 22 12.61 -8.57 0.50
N MET A 23 11.34 -8.52 0.89
CA MET A 23 10.66 -7.28 1.27
C MET A 23 11.40 -6.55 2.40
N CYS A 24 11.78 -7.27 3.46
CA CYS A 24 12.55 -6.69 4.56
C CYS A 24 13.91 -6.15 4.09
N LEU A 25 14.70 -6.99 3.41
CA LEU A 25 16.05 -6.60 2.98
C LEU A 25 16.01 -5.42 1.99
N PHE A 26 15.08 -5.43 1.04
CA PHE A 26 14.91 -4.33 0.08
C PHE A 26 14.41 -3.05 0.75
N GLY A 27 13.49 -3.12 1.71
CA GLY A 27 13.04 -1.96 2.48
C GLY A 27 14.16 -1.32 3.29
N GLU A 28 14.99 -2.13 3.95
CA GLU A 28 16.10 -1.65 4.78
C GLU A 28 17.25 -1.05 3.95
N ARG A 29 17.65 -1.74 2.87
CA ARG A 29 18.93 -1.47 2.18
C ARG A 29 18.77 -0.98 0.73
N GLY A 30 17.58 -1.11 0.15
CA GLY A 30 17.32 -0.83 -1.26
C GLY A 30 17.69 -1.98 -2.20
N PHE A 31 17.17 -1.93 -3.42
CA PHE A 31 17.29 -2.98 -4.44
C PHE A 31 18.74 -3.34 -4.82
N ASP A 32 19.58 -2.33 -5.07
CA ASP A 32 20.96 -2.53 -5.56
C ASP A 32 21.89 -3.15 -4.51
N ALA A 33 21.66 -2.81 -3.24
CA ALA A 33 22.51 -3.23 -2.13
C ALA A 33 22.27 -4.67 -1.67
N VAL A 34 21.21 -5.33 -2.14
CA VAL A 34 20.79 -6.67 -1.71
C VAL A 34 21.07 -7.69 -2.81
N THR A 35 21.69 -8.80 -2.43
CA THR A 35 22.01 -9.91 -3.33
C THR A 35 21.02 -11.08 -3.19
N THR A 36 20.83 -11.84 -4.26
CA THR A 36 20.01 -13.06 -4.26
C THR A 36 20.49 -14.10 -3.25
N ARG A 37 21.81 -14.17 -3.02
CA ARG A 37 22.41 -15.07 -2.02
C ARG A 37 22.03 -14.68 -0.59
N GLU A 38 22.04 -13.40 -0.26
CA GLU A 38 21.60 -12.91 1.05
C GLU A 38 20.14 -13.23 1.30
N ILE A 39 19.28 -13.01 0.30
CA ILE A 39 17.84 -13.32 0.38
C ILE A 39 17.64 -14.82 0.59
N CYS A 40 18.27 -15.69 -0.22
CA CYS A 40 18.14 -17.14 -0.05
C CYS A 40 18.66 -17.63 1.32
N ALA A 41 19.73 -17.02 1.84
CA ALA A 41 20.28 -17.35 3.14
C ALA A 41 19.32 -16.94 4.27
N ALA A 42 18.78 -15.72 4.23
CA ALA A 42 17.78 -15.24 5.18
C ALA A 42 16.52 -16.11 5.13
N ALA A 43 16.07 -16.43 3.92
CA ALA A 43 14.91 -17.29 3.68
C ALA A 43 15.20 -18.77 3.91
N GLY A 44 16.41 -19.17 4.33
CA GLY A 44 16.80 -20.55 4.61
C GLY A 44 16.42 -21.53 3.48
N VAL A 45 16.70 -21.15 2.24
CA VAL A 45 16.48 -21.95 1.01
C VAL A 45 17.76 -22.05 0.20
N ASN A 46 17.78 -22.95 -0.79
CA ASN A 46 18.93 -23.08 -1.68
C ASN A 46 19.06 -21.85 -2.62
N PRO A 47 20.28 -21.49 -3.09
CA PRO A 47 20.48 -20.35 -3.98
C PRO A 47 19.74 -20.43 -5.33
N GLY A 48 19.42 -21.64 -5.81
CA GLY A 48 18.68 -21.84 -7.05
C GLY A 48 17.17 -21.53 -6.95
N ALA A 49 16.65 -21.35 -5.73
CA ALA A 49 15.23 -21.15 -5.50
C ALA A 49 14.70 -19.84 -6.12
N ILE A 50 15.51 -18.78 -6.17
CA ILE A 50 15.10 -17.52 -6.81
C ILE A 50 14.91 -17.71 -8.31
N HIS A 51 15.89 -18.31 -9.00
CA HIS A 51 15.75 -18.58 -10.43
C HIS A 51 14.56 -19.50 -10.72
N TYR A 52 14.31 -20.48 -9.85
CA TYR A 52 13.19 -21.40 -10.00
C TYR A 52 11.82 -20.71 -9.84
N HIS A 53 11.66 -19.82 -8.85
CA HIS A 53 10.37 -19.20 -8.54
C HIS A 53 10.11 -17.85 -9.23
N PHE A 54 11.16 -17.10 -9.55
CA PHE A 54 11.09 -15.69 -9.93
C PHE A 54 11.94 -15.33 -11.15
N VAL A 55 12.64 -16.30 -11.76
CA VAL A 55 13.60 -16.12 -12.86
C VAL A 55 14.90 -15.43 -12.43
N ASP A 56 14.81 -14.25 -11.81
CA ASP A 56 15.96 -13.45 -11.37
C ASP A 56 15.62 -12.52 -10.18
N LYS A 57 16.54 -11.61 -9.83
CA LYS A 57 16.35 -10.64 -8.73
C LYS A 57 15.26 -9.62 -9.06
N ASP A 58 15.19 -9.18 -10.31
CA ASP A 58 14.24 -8.19 -10.80
C ASP A 58 12.82 -8.75 -10.77
N GLY A 59 12.64 -10.01 -11.17
CA GLY A 59 11.37 -10.73 -11.08
C GLY A 59 10.92 -10.92 -9.64
N LEU A 60 11.83 -11.24 -8.71
CA LEU A 60 11.52 -11.28 -7.28
C LEU A 60 11.11 -9.90 -6.77
N TYR A 61 11.84 -8.84 -7.13
CA TYR A 61 11.54 -7.48 -6.72
C TYR A 61 10.18 -7.01 -7.20
N ARG A 62 9.85 -7.31 -8.46
CA ARG A 62 8.53 -7.02 -9.05
C ARG A 62 7.42 -7.72 -8.29
N GLU A 63 7.57 -9.00 -7.96
CA GLU A 63 6.57 -9.72 -7.17
C GLU A 63 6.41 -9.13 -5.76
N VAL A 64 7.49 -8.72 -5.10
CA VAL A 64 7.43 -8.01 -3.81
C VAL A 64 6.65 -6.70 -3.93
N LEU A 65 6.95 -5.88 -4.95
CA LEU A 65 6.23 -4.62 -5.21
C LEU A 65 4.74 -4.83 -5.50
N ARG A 66 4.36 -5.98 -6.06
CA ARG A 66 2.96 -6.27 -6.39
C ARG A 66 2.12 -6.71 -5.19
N LEU A 67 2.72 -7.20 -4.11
CA LEU A 67 1.97 -7.73 -2.96
C LEU A 67 0.99 -6.67 -2.37
N PRO A 68 1.43 -5.45 -2.02
CA PRO A 68 0.51 -4.45 -1.47
C PRO A 68 -0.50 -3.94 -2.52
N VAL A 69 -0.10 -3.93 -3.80
CA VAL A 69 -0.97 -3.55 -4.90
C VAL A 69 -2.12 -4.56 -5.07
N GLN A 70 -1.84 -5.85 -4.93
CA GLN A 70 -2.85 -6.91 -4.98
C GLN A 70 -3.84 -6.80 -3.82
N GLU A 71 -3.37 -6.51 -2.62
CA GLU A 71 -4.22 -6.26 -1.45
C GLU A 71 -5.14 -5.05 -1.69
N LEU A 72 -4.59 -3.95 -2.21
CA LEU A 72 -5.37 -2.77 -2.55
C LEU A 72 -6.42 -3.06 -3.63
N GLN A 73 -6.10 -3.87 -4.65
CA GLN A 73 -7.08 -4.29 -5.66
C GLN A 73 -8.24 -5.09 -5.05
N GLN A 74 -7.96 -5.97 -4.08
CA GLN A 74 -8.99 -6.72 -3.36
C GLN A 74 -9.88 -5.78 -2.54
N GLN A 75 -9.30 -4.79 -1.88
CA GLN A 75 -10.06 -3.76 -1.14
C GLN A 75 -10.95 -2.92 -2.04
N LEU A 76 -10.59 -2.75 -3.31
CA LEU A 76 -11.40 -2.05 -4.31
C LEU A 76 -12.48 -2.92 -4.96
N ALA A 77 -12.58 -4.22 -4.63
CA ALA A 77 -13.61 -5.07 -5.21
C ALA A 77 -15.03 -4.51 -4.92
N GLY A 78 -15.86 -4.38 -5.96
CA GLY A 78 -17.22 -3.86 -5.82
C GLY A 78 -17.36 -2.34 -5.76
N PHE A 79 -16.32 -1.56 -6.06
CA PHE A 79 -16.43 -0.09 -6.15
C PHE A 79 -17.44 0.38 -7.22
N ASP A 80 -17.69 -0.44 -8.23
CA ASP A 80 -18.68 -0.17 -9.28
C ASP A 80 -20.12 -0.39 -8.81
N ALA A 81 -20.35 -0.94 -7.60
CA ALA A 81 -21.69 -1.13 -7.05
C ALA A 81 -22.42 0.22 -6.86
N PRO A 82 -23.68 0.33 -7.30
CA PRO A 82 -24.42 1.60 -7.30
C PRO A 82 -24.83 2.05 -5.89
N ASP A 83 -24.93 1.11 -4.95
CA ASP A 83 -25.34 1.31 -3.56
C ASP A 83 -24.16 1.50 -2.60
N LEU A 84 -22.92 1.40 -3.09
CA LEU A 84 -21.74 1.66 -2.28
C LEU A 84 -21.73 3.14 -1.84
N SER A 85 -21.85 3.38 -0.54
CA SER A 85 -21.79 4.73 0.00
C SER A 85 -20.39 5.34 -0.19
N LEU A 86 -20.33 6.66 -0.41
CA LEU A 86 -19.08 7.38 -0.55
C LEU A 86 -18.17 7.21 0.68
N HIS A 87 -18.75 7.31 1.87
CA HIS A 87 -18.00 7.16 3.12
C HIS A 87 -17.32 5.79 3.20
N GLU A 88 -18.06 4.71 2.94
CA GLU A 88 -17.51 3.36 2.96
C GLU A 88 -16.45 3.14 1.88
N ALA A 89 -16.66 3.69 0.68
CA ALA A 89 -15.67 3.63 -0.39
C ALA A 89 -14.36 4.32 -0.01
N ILE A 90 -14.42 5.54 0.55
CA ILE A 90 -13.23 6.26 0.99
C ILE A 90 -12.54 5.49 2.12
N ARG A 91 -13.30 5.00 3.11
CA ARG A 91 -12.76 4.22 4.23
C ARG A 91 -11.98 2.99 3.72
N ARG A 92 -12.59 2.19 2.85
CA ARG A 92 -11.95 1.00 2.24
C ARG A 92 -10.72 1.33 1.43
N PHE A 93 -10.73 2.46 0.72
CA PHE A 93 -9.58 2.89 -0.08
C PHE A 93 -8.41 3.37 0.80
N LEU A 94 -8.70 4.09 1.89
CA LEU A 94 -7.67 4.66 2.76
C LEU A 94 -7.08 3.66 3.75
N GLN A 95 -7.83 2.62 4.12
CA GLN A 95 -7.44 1.65 5.14
C GLN A 95 -6.03 1.04 4.91
N PRO A 96 -5.66 0.54 3.72
CA PRO A 96 -4.34 -0.07 3.53
C PRO A 96 -3.16 0.90 3.74
N PHE A 97 -3.38 2.21 3.61
CA PHE A 97 -2.35 3.22 3.81
C PHE A 97 -2.17 3.63 5.27
N LEU A 98 -3.17 3.33 6.12
CA LEU A 98 -3.15 3.60 7.56
C LEU A 98 -2.68 2.40 8.37
N PHE A 99 -3.15 1.21 7.99
CA PHE A 99 -2.91 -0.06 8.66
C PHE A 99 -1.82 -0.82 7.89
N ASP A 100 -0.60 -0.28 7.88
CA ASP A 100 0.56 -1.05 7.42
C ASP A 100 1.26 -1.69 8.63
N ASP A 101 0.95 -2.98 8.85
CA ASP A 101 1.56 -3.82 9.88
C ASP A 101 3.04 -4.13 9.58
N GLY A 102 3.50 -3.84 8.37
CA GLY A 102 4.82 -4.19 7.87
C GLY A 102 5.69 -2.96 7.68
N ALA A 103 6.42 -2.55 8.74
CA ALA A 103 7.44 -1.49 8.66
C ALA A 103 8.37 -1.64 7.43
N CYS A 104 8.61 -2.87 6.96
CA CYS A 104 9.39 -3.17 5.77
C CYS A 104 8.71 -2.79 4.43
N SER A 105 7.40 -3.02 4.30
CA SER A 105 6.61 -2.69 3.10
C SER A 105 6.53 -1.17 2.93
N ALA A 106 6.06 -0.44 3.95
CA ALA A 106 6.06 1.01 3.99
C ALA A 106 7.44 1.62 3.69
N GLN A 107 8.52 1.11 4.30
CA GLN A 107 9.88 1.63 4.06
C GLN A 107 10.34 1.40 2.62
N MET A 108 10.05 0.24 2.03
CA MET A 108 10.37 -0.04 0.65
C MET A 108 9.63 0.90 -0.30
N PHE A 109 8.31 1.04 -0.11
CA PHE A 109 7.49 1.96 -0.91
C PHE A 109 7.89 3.41 -0.71
N PHE A 110 8.26 3.82 0.50
CA PHE A 110 8.77 5.18 0.77
C PHE A 110 9.98 5.52 -0.09
N ARG A 111 10.94 4.59 -0.15
CA ARG A 111 12.15 4.75 -0.96
C ARG A 111 11.81 4.88 -2.43
N GLU A 112 10.94 4.01 -2.94
CA GLU A 112 10.47 4.05 -4.32
C GLU A 112 9.69 5.32 -4.65
N MET A 113 8.91 5.87 -3.71
CA MET A 113 8.22 7.15 -3.92
C MET A 113 9.19 8.34 -3.99
N GLN A 114 10.31 8.32 -3.27
CA GLN A 114 11.30 9.39 -3.32
C GLN A 114 12.24 9.30 -4.52
N ALA A 115 12.62 8.07 -4.89
CA ALA A 115 13.58 7.79 -5.95
C ALA A 115 13.12 6.55 -6.74
N PRO A 116 12.14 6.70 -7.64
CA PRO A 116 11.49 5.57 -8.28
C PRO A 116 12.41 4.83 -9.23
N SER A 117 12.48 3.52 -9.06
CA SER A 117 13.15 2.61 -9.98
C SER A 117 12.32 2.39 -11.25
N PRO A 118 12.94 1.96 -12.37
CA PRO A 118 12.21 1.60 -13.58
C PRO A 118 11.17 0.49 -13.33
N ILE A 119 11.50 -0.51 -12.51
CA ILE A 119 10.60 -1.63 -12.18
C ILE A 119 9.37 -1.13 -11.40
N PHE A 120 9.58 -0.18 -10.47
CA PHE A 120 8.48 0.44 -9.76
C PHE A 120 7.60 1.27 -10.70
N MET A 121 8.18 2.09 -11.57
CA MET A 121 7.39 2.88 -12.53
C MET A 121 6.58 2.03 -13.50
N GLU A 122 7.11 0.88 -13.93
CA GLU A 122 6.35 -0.09 -14.71
C GLU A 122 5.15 -0.64 -13.92
N THR A 123 5.37 -0.99 -12.65
CA THR A 123 4.31 -1.46 -11.74
C THR A 123 3.25 -0.39 -11.51
N VAL A 124 3.68 0.87 -11.33
CA VAL A 124 2.78 2.01 -11.17
C VAL A 124 1.91 2.19 -12.41
N ALA A 125 2.51 2.18 -13.60
CA ALA A 125 1.77 2.36 -14.84
C ALA A 125 0.78 1.20 -15.11
N GLN A 126 1.15 -0.03 -14.78
CA GLN A 126 0.37 -1.22 -15.12
C GLN A 126 -0.71 -1.56 -14.08
N GLU A 127 -0.44 -1.31 -12.80
CA GLU A 127 -1.27 -1.85 -11.72
C GLU A 127 -1.78 -0.79 -10.75
N VAL A 128 -0.99 0.25 -10.46
CA VAL A 128 -1.39 1.32 -9.52
C VAL A 128 -2.26 2.38 -10.19
N GLY A 129 -1.93 2.82 -11.40
CA GLY A 129 -2.74 3.80 -12.14
C GLY A 129 -4.22 3.41 -12.24
N PRO A 130 -4.56 2.18 -12.67
CA PRO A 130 -5.95 1.71 -12.74
C PRO A 130 -6.70 1.74 -11.40
N ILE A 131 -6.01 1.56 -10.27
CA ILE A 131 -6.59 1.65 -8.92
C ILE A 131 -7.05 3.09 -8.65
N PHE A 132 -6.16 4.07 -8.86
CA PHE A 132 -6.47 5.47 -8.64
C PHE A 132 -7.54 5.98 -9.61
N ASP A 133 -7.53 5.51 -10.86
CA ASP A 133 -8.58 5.83 -11.84
C ASP A 133 -9.96 5.32 -11.40
N ARG A 134 -10.03 4.11 -10.82
CA ARG A 134 -11.28 3.55 -10.28
C ARG A 134 -11.78 4.37 -9.09
N PHE A 135 -10.87 4.77 -8.20
CA PHE A 135 -11.25 5.62 -7.08
C PHE A 135 -11.73 7.00 -7.55
N ALA A 136 -11.02 7.63 -8.49
CA ALA A 136 -11.42 8.91 -9.08
C ALA A 136 -12.80 8.84 -9.76
N ARG A 137 -13.10 7.76 -10.50
CA ARG A 137 -14.44 7.52 -11.08
C ARG A 137 -15.52 7.40 -10.01
N LEU A 138 -15.23 6.71 -8.91
CA LEU A 138 -16.17 6.65 -7.79
C LEU A 138 -16.43 8.04 -7.21
N LEU A 139 -15.38 8.82 -6.93
CA LEU A 139 -15.53 10.19 -6.41
C LEU A 139 -16.33 11.07 -7.39
N ALA A 140 -16.06 10.98 -8.70
CA ALA A 140 -16.77 11.70 -9.75
C ALA A 140 -18.27 11.35 -9.75
N ARG A 141 -18.60 10.06 -9.68
CA ARG A 141 -19.99 9.57 -9.60
C ARG A 141 -20.73 10.18 -8.41
N HIS A 142 -20.12 10.14 -7.22
CA HIS A 142 -20.70 10.76 -6.02
C HIS A 142 -20.74 12.28 -6.07
N ALA A 143 -19.90 12.90 -6.91
CA ALA A 143 -19.94 14.33 -7.19
C ALA A 143 -20.99 14.74 -8.25
N GLY A 144 -21.72 13.78 -8.83
CA GLY A 144 -22.68 14.02 -9.91
C GLY A 144 -22.03 14.23 -11.29
N LEU A 145 -20.78 13.82 -11.46
CA LEU A 145 -20.02 13.97 -12.70
C LEU A 145 -20.00 12.66 -13.49
N ALA A 146 -20.09 12.76 -14.82
CA ALA A 146 -20.00 11.60 -15.70
C ALA A 146 -18.57 11.01 -15.74
N GLU A 147 -17.55 11.87 -15.66
CA GLU A 147 -16.14 11.49 -15.72
C GLU A 147 -15.30 12.29 -14.72
N PRO A 148 -14.15 11.75 -14.25
CA PRO A 148 -13.25 12.46 -13.35
C PRO A 148 -12.62 13.70 -13.99
N THR A 149 -12.77 14.85 -13.34
CA THR A 149 -12.06 16.09 -13.70
C THR A 149 -10.66 16.13 -13.09
N ALA A 150 -9.82 17.10 -13.47
CA ALA A 150 -8.54 17.32 -12.82
C ALA A 150 -8.67 17.55 -11.30
N ALA A 151 -9.72 18.26 -10.87
CA ALA A 151 -10.01 18.48 -9.45
C ALA A 151 -10.34 17.17 -8.72
N ILE A 152 -11.09 16.25 -9.35
CA ILE A 152 -11.37 14.93 -8.77
C ILE A 152 -10.11 14.07 -8.65
N HIS A 153 -9.22 14.09 -9.65
CA HIS A 153 -7.93 13.39 -9.54
C HIS A 153 -7.07 13.99 -8.41
N GLN A 154 -7.01 15.32 -8.30
CA GLN A 154 -6.31 15.99 -7.20
C GLN A 154 -6.91 15.63 -5.85
N LEU A 155 -8.25 15.54 -5.74
CA LEU A 155 -8.93 15.11 -4.54
C LEU A 155 -8.58 13.66 -4.19
N ALA A 156 -8.59 12.74 -5.16
CA ALA A 156 -8.18 11.36 -4.95
C ALA A 156 -6.75 11.26 -4.41
N MET A 157 -5.81 12.00 -5.01
CA MET A 157 -4.42 12.10 -4.54
C MET A 157 -4.32 12.72 -3.14
N GLY A 158 -5.09 13.76 -2.85
CA GLY A 158 -5.11 14.42 -1.54
C GLY A 158 -5.62 13.51 -0.43
N LEU A 159 -6.70 12.77 -0.68
CA LEU A 159 -7.25 11.78 0.26
C LEU A 159 -6.23 10.68 0.57
N GLN A 160 -5.61 10.14 -0.48
CA GLN A 160 -4.56 9.14 -0.32
C GLN A 160 -3.36 9.68 0.47
N ALA A 161 -2.90 10.88 0.14
CA ALA A 161 -1.78 11.52 0.83
C ALA A 161 -2.06 11.72 2.32
N MET A 162 -3.27 12.16 2.69
CA MET A 162 -3.65 12.32 4.10
C MET A 162 -3.58 11.01 4.88
N ALA A 163 -4.00 9.88 4.30
CA ALA A 163 -3.90 8.58 4.97
C ALA A 163 -2.45 8.08 5.05
N HIS A 164 -1.73 8.19 3.93
CA HIS A 164 -0.35 7.72 3.82
C HIS A 164 0.61 8.43 4.77
N ASP A 165 0.41 9.73 5.02
CA ASP A 165 1.25 10.52 5.93
C ASP A 165 1.30 9.95 7.36
N TYR A 166 0.20 9.37 7.86
CA TYR A 166 0.16 8.74 9.19
C TYR A 166 1.10 7.53 9.29
N SER A 167 1.22 6.74 8.22
CA SER A 167 2.15 5.61 8.17
C SER A 167 3.59 6.09 7.98
N MET A 168 3.80 7.01 7.02
CA MET A 168 5.11 7.57 6.69
C MET A 168 5.81 8.25 7.85
N THR A 169 5.06 9.03 8.62
CA THR A 169 5.59 9.87 9.69
C THR A 169 5.31 9.28 11.07
N ARG A 170 4.97 7.99 11.14
CA ARG A 170 4.59 7.30 12.39
C ARG A 170 5.53 7.59 13.57
N PRO A 171 6.88 7.50 13.44
CA PRO A 171 7.78 7.81 14.57
C PRO A 171 7.72 9.27 15.02
N MET A 172 7.42 10.19 14.12
CA MET A 172 7.24 11.61 14.43
C MET A 172 5.89 11.85 15.13
N LEU A 173 4.83 11.22 14.65
CA LEU A 173 3.51 11.27 15.28
C LEU A 173 3.53 10.66 16.67
N ASP A 174 4.20 9.53 16.88
CA ASP A 174 4.36 8.92 18.21
C ASP A 174 5.14 9.83 19.17
N ALA A 175 6.02 10.70 18.66
CA ALA A 175 6.78 11.64 19.48
C ALA A 175 5.98 12.89 19.89
N PHE A 176 5.03 13.35 19.07
CA PHE A 176 4.25 14.56 19.33
C PHE A 176 2.85 14.26 19.89
N HIS A 177 2.25 13.18 19.41
CA HIS A 177 0.84 12.80 19.58
C HIS A 177 0.67 11.26 19.65
N PRO A 178 1.31 10.57 20.62
CA PRO A 178 1.22 9.11 20.74
C PRO A 178 -0.22 8.61 20.87
N GLU A 179 -1.14 9.43 21.38
CA GLU A 179 -2.56 9.12 21.52
C GLU A 179 -3.31 8.95 20.19
N LEU A 180 -2.78 9.45 19.07
CA LEU A 180 -3.48 9.36 17.78
C LEU A 180 -3.46 7.96 17.18
N LEU A 181 -2.46 7.16 17.53
CA LEU A 181 -2.19 5.85 16.92
C LEU A 181 -1.93 4.75 17.95
N ALA A 182 -2.28 5.01 19.22
CA ALA A 182 -1.93 4.16 20.36
C ALA A 182 -2.48 2.73 20.26
N ASP A 183 -3.67 2.54 19.67
CA ASP A 183 -4.35 1.25 19.53
C ASP A 183 -5.24 1.18 18.27
N ASP A 184 -5.57 -0.04 17.79
CA ASP A 184 -6.40 -0.28 16.60
C ASP A 184 -7.73 0.49 16.57
N PRO A 185 -8.50 0.62 17.68
CA PRO A 185 -9.76 1.36 17.66
C PRO A 185 -9.60 2.86 17.35
N LEU A 186 -8.44 3.44 17.66
CA LEU A 186 -8.14 4.85 17.34
C LEU A 186 -7.73 5.01 15.87
N LEU A 187 -7.05 4.02 15.30
CA LEU A 187 -6.70 4.00 13.89
C LEU A 187 -7.96 3.84 13.01
N GLU A 188 -8.91 3.01 13.44
CA GLU A 188 -10.24 2.90 12.79
C GLU A 188 -11.02 4.22 12.87
N GLN A 189 -11.02 4.88 14.04
CA GLN A 189 -11.63 6.21 14.19
C GLN A 189 -10.96 7.26 13.31
N THR A 190 -9.64 7.20 13.16
CA THR A 190 -8.88 8.09 12.27
C THR A 190 -9.29 7.84 10.81
N CYS A 191 -9.37 6.58 10.39
CA CYS A 191 -9.84 6.22 9.04
C CYS A 191 -11.26 6.72 8.78
N ALA A 192 -12.19 6.52 9.72
CA ALA A 192 -13.56 7.04 9.62
C ALA A 192 -13.59 8.57 9.51
N ARG A 193 -12.78 9.28 10.31
CA ARG A 193 -12.70 10.74 10.27
C ARG A 193 -12.14 11.27 8.94
N LEU A 194 -11.13 10.60 8.37
CA LEU A 194 -10.64 10.93 7.03
C LEU A 194 -11.72 10.72 5.96
N ALA A 195 -12.54 9.67 6.11
CA ALA A 195 -13.68 9.43 5.22
C ALA A 195 -14.78 10.50 5.35
N ASP A 196 -15.09 10.96 6.56
CA ASP A 196 -15.99 12.09 6.79
C ASP A 196 -15.49 13.36 6.08
N TRP A 197 -14.21 13.70 6.24
CA TRP A 197 -13.60 14.84 5.55
C TRP A 197 -13.65 14.67 4.03
N GLY A 198 -13.39 13.48 3.53
CA GLY A 198 -13.50 13.19 2.11
C GLY A 198 -14.92 13.34 1.57
N CYS A 199 -15.95 12.94 2.33
CA CYS A 199 -17.35 13.20 1.97
C CYS A 199 -17.63 14.71 1.85
N ALA A 200 -17.14 15.51 2.79
CA ALA A 200 -17.27 16.96 2.75
C ALA A 200 -16.56 17.59 1.54
N LEU A 201 -15.37 17.10 1.20
CA LEU A 201 -14.61 17.56 0.03
C LEU A 201 -15.30 17.23 -1.30
N VAL A 202 -15.88 16.03 -1.43
CA VAL A 202 -16.68 15.66 -2.62
C VAL A 202 -17.95 16.49 -2.71
N ALA A 203 -18.62 16.76 -1.59
CA ALA A 203 -19.80 17.63 -1.56
C ALA A 203 -19.46 19.06 -1.99
N TYR A 204 -18.30 19.58 -1.61
CA TYR A 204 -17.77 20.86 -2.08
C TYR A 204 -17.59 20.87 -3.61
N GLU A 205 -17.00 19.82 -4.17
CA GLU A 205 -16.88 19.70 -5.64
C GLU A 205 -18.25 19.59 -6.31
N SER A 206 -19.19 18.87 -5.72
CA SER A 206 -20.57 18.74 -6.25
C SER A 206 -21.26 20.10 -6.33
N ALA A 207 -21.15 20.91 -5.28
CA ALA A 207 -21.77 22.23 -5.20
C ALA A 207 -21.23 23.21 -6.26
N LYS A 208 -19.94 23.11 -6.61
CA LYS A 208 -19.34 23.92 -7.68
C LYS A 208 -19.90 23.61 -9.05
N HIS A 209 -20.21 22.34 -9.33
CA HIS A 209 -20.74 21.92 -10.63
C HIS A 209 -22.25 22.13 -10.74
N ALA A 210 -22.95 22.23 -9.61
CA ALA A 210 -24.38 22.56 -9.56
C ALA A 210 -24.68 24.07 -9.69
N ALA A 211 -23.66 24.93 -9.61
CA ALA A 211 -23.82 26.37 -9.79
C ALA A 211 -23.94 26.71 -11.30
N PRO A 212 -24.96 27.51 -11.68
CA PRO A 212 -25.24 27.85 -13.09
C PRO A 212 -24.20 28.77 -13.72
#